data_AF-A0A1E7GNG3-F1
#
_entry.id   AF-A0A1E7GNG3-F1
#
_cell.length_a   1.000
_cell.length_b   1.000
_cell.length_c   1.000
_cell.angle_alpha   90.00
_cell.angle_beta   90.00
_cell.angle_gamma   90.00
#
_symmetry.space_group_name_H-M   'P 1'
#
loop_
_entity.id
_entity.type
_entity.pdbx_description
1 polymer ?
#
loop_
_entity_poly.entity_id
_entity_poly.type
_entity_poly.pdbx_seq_one_letter_code
_entity_poly.pdbx_strand_id
1 'polypeptide(L)'
;MTSDTFDALFTKETLRRLFPKERTDDFFDALFGDASEGSYDIELAYRGADDNSLTMELLLHERPDCCLACNLTQGLPQVFSRHPVIGVNSIVKDIDELLGDKATCGEWSLGYTEQRSSSLHVIPIKIALQND
;
A
#
# COMPACT_ATOMS: atom_id res chain seq x y z
N MET A 1 0.84 8.68 23.01
CA MET A 1 1.97 7.71 22.95
C MET A 1 1.58 6.48 22.12
N THR A 2 0.83 6.67 21.04
CA THR A 2 0.29 5.59 20.21
C THR A 2 1.19 5.35 18.99
N SER A 3 1.75 6.42 18.40
CA SER A 3 2.61 6.34 17.21
C SER A 3 3.90 5.52 17.40
N ASP A 4 4.58 5.61 18.56
CA ASP A 4 5.84 4.91 18.82
C ASP A 4 5.70 3.37 18.85
N THR A 5 4.53 2.86 19.24
CA THR A 5 4.29 1.41 19.30
C THR A 5 4.07 0.82 17.91
N PHE A 6 3.38 1.57 17.05
CA PHE A 6 3.13 1.16 15.67
C PHE A 6 4.41 1.20 14.83
N ASP A 7 5.29 2.19 15.04
CA ASP A 7 6.58 2.29 14.33
C ASP A 7 7.48 1.05 14.59
N ALA A 8 7.48 0.55 15.83
CA ALA A 8 8.20 -0.67 16.19
C ALA A 8 7.60 -1.95 15.59
N LEU A 9 6.29 -1.96 15.26
CA LEU A 9 5.60 -3.10 14.64
C LEU A 9 5.78 -3.08 13.12
N PHE A 10 5.57 -1.92 12.49
CA PHE A 10 5.61 -1.71 11.05
C PHE A 10 7.03 -1.43 10.53
N THR A 11 7.96 -2.31 10.91
CA THR A 11 9.31 -2.27 10.35
C THR A 11 9.29 -2.61 8.86
N LYS A 12 10.33 -2.18 8.12
CA LYS A 12 10.49 -2.53 6.70
C LYS A 12 10.40 -4.03 6.42
N GLU A 13 10.88 -4.86 7.35
CA GLU A 13 10.78 -6.31 7.20
C GLU A 13 9.34 -6.80 7.34
N THR A 14 8.60 -6.33 8.35
CA THR A 14 7.17 -6.62 8.52
C THR A 14 6.38 -6.18 7.28
N LEU A 15 6.59 -4.95 6.81
CA LEU A 15 5.89 -4.39 5.66
C LEU A 15 6.18 -5.17 4.37
N ARG A 16 7.42 -5.66 4.18
CA ARG A 16 7.78 -6.54 3.07
C ARG A 16 7.12 -7.93 3.14
N ARG A 17 6.81 -8.42 4.35
CA ARG A 17 6.06 -9.67 4.52
C ARG A 17 4.57 -9.46 4.24
N LEU A 18 4.02 -8.31 4.64
CA LEU A 18 2.65 -7.91 4.35
C LEU A 18 2.41 -7.67 2.85
N PHE A 19 3.38 -7.04 2.18
CA PHE A 19 3.33 -6.73 0.76
C PHE A 19 4.67 -7.07 0.11
N PRO A 20 4.90 -8.34 -0.28
CA PRO A 20 6.11 -8.72 -0.97
C PRO A 20 6.15 -8.11 -2.36
N LYS A 21 7.34 -7.80 -2.86
CA LYS A 21 7.54 -7.25 -4.22
C LYS A 21 6.88 -8.09 -5.31
N GLU A 22 6.80 -9.41 -5.09
CA GLU A 22 6.16 -10.39 -5.97
C GLU A 22 4.66 -10.13 -6.17
N ARG A 23 3.96 -9.48 -5.22
CA ARG A 23 2.56 -9.06 -5.44
C ARG A 23 2.44 -8.07 -6.59
N THR A 24 3.45 -7.23 -6.80
CA THR A 24 3.44 -6.31 -7.93
C THR A 24 3.56 -7.08 -9.24
N ASP A 25 4.43 -8.09 -9.25
CA ASP A 25 4.63 -8.98 -10.40
C ASP A 25 3.33 -9.70 -10.76
N ASP A 26 2.69 -10.34 -9.78
CA ASP A 26 1.40 -11.02 -9.92
C ASP A 26 0.28 -10.06 -10.39
N PHE A 27 0.32 -8.80 -9.96
CA PHE A 27 -0.65 -7.79 -10.41
C PHE A 27 -0.49 -7.48 -11.89
N PHE A 28 0.74 -7.30 -12.37
CA PHE A 28 0.99 -7.04 -13.79
C PHE A 28 0.80 -8.29 -14.64
N ASP A 29 1.17 -9.46 -14.16
CA ASP A 29 0.88 -10.75 -14.81
C ASP A 29 -0.63 -10.96 -14.96
N ALA A 30 -1.42 -10.69 -13.92
CA ALA A 30 -2.88 -10.80 -14.00
C ALA A 30 -3.53 -9.79 -14.97
N LEU A 31 -2.92 -8.62 -15.17
CA LEU A 31 -3.43 -7.57 -16.06
C LEU A 31 -2.99 -7.72 -17.52
N PHE A 32 -1.72 -8.06 -17.75
CA PHE A 32 -1.07 -8.06 -19.05
C PHE A 32 -0.64 -9.46 -19.51
N GLY A 33 -0.63 -10.45 -18.61
CA GLY A 33 -0.11 -11.80 -18.86
C GLY A 33 1.41 -11.89 -18.81
N ASP A 34 2.07 -10.80 -18.44
CA ASP A 34 3.52 -10.72 -18.26
C ASP A 34 3.87 -9.60 -17.27
N ALA A 35 4.65 -9.95 -16.26
CA ALA A 35 5.02 -9.00 -15.22
C ALA A 35 6.15 -8.03 -15.62
N SER A 36 6.87 -8.30 -16.71
CA SER A 36 7.90 -7.41 -17.27
C SER A 36 7.27 -6.20 -17.95
N GLU A 37 6.01 -6.31 -18.39
CA GLU A 37 5.21 -5.16 -18.85
C GLU A 37 4.83 -4.21 -17.69
N GLY A 38 5.14 -4.59 -16.45
CA GLY A 38 4.96 -3.76 -15.29
C GLY A 38 5.80 -2.49 -15.35
N SER A 39 5.14 -1.33 -15.31
CA SER A 39 5.80 -0.03 -15.37
C SER A 39 6.41 0.42 -14.04
N TYR A 40 6.10 -0.27 -12.94
CA TYR A 40 6.55 0.09 -11.60
C TYR A 40 6.56 -1.07 -10.63
N ASP A 41 7.29 -0.91 -9.52
CA ASP A 41 7.20 -1.77 -8.35
C ASP A 41 6.39 -1.07 -7.25
N ILE A 42 5.52 -1.82 -6.57
CA ILE A 42 4.73 -1.33 -5.45
C ILE A 42 5.37 -1.83 -4.16
N GLU A 43 5.67 -0.91 -3.25
CA GLU A 43 6.18 -1.19 -1.91
C GLU A 43 5.23 -0.59 -0.86
N LEU A 44 4.93 -1.36 0.19
CA LEU A 44 4.13 -0.87 1.31
C LEU A 44 5.03 -0.16 2.33
N ALA A 45 4.66 1.07 2.69
CA ALA A 45 5.32 1.87 3.71
C ALA A 45 4.34 2.31 4.79
N TYR A 46 4.87 2.49 6.00
CA TYR A 46 4.15 3.10 7.11
C TYR A 46 4.47 4.60 7.16
N ARG A 47 3.42 5.44 7.08
CA ARG A 47 3.56 6.91 7.15
C ARG A 47 3.45 7.41 8.59
N GLY A 48 2.53 6.81 9.34
CA GLY A 48 2.21 7.24 10.69
C GLY A 48 0.86 6.70 11.16
N ALA A 49 0.63 6.79 12.45
CA ALA A 49 -0.65 6.46 13.08
C ALA A 49 -0.98 7.54 14.10
N ASP A 50 -2.25 7.91 14.13
CA ASP A 50 -2.87 8.82 15.07
C ASP A 50 -3.75 8.02 16.05
N ASP A 51 -4.33 8.68 17.06
CA ASP A 51 -5.16 8.03 18.08
C ASP A 51 -6.34 7.23 17.51
N ASN A 52 -6.83 7.56 16.32
CA ASN A 52 -8.02 6.93 15.73
C ASN A 52 -7.87 6.54 14.27
N SER A 53 -6.67 6.63 13.70
CA SER A 53 -6.43 6.28 12.30
C SER A 53 -4.99 5.89 12.03
N LEU A 54 -4.80 4.84 11.23
CA LEU A 54 -3.52 4.38 10.72
C LEU A 54 -3.37 4.84 9.27
N THR A 55 -2.23 5.45 8.94
CA THR A 55 -1.91 5.87 7.58
C THR A 55 -0.74 5.06 7.04
N MET A 56 -1.04 4.23 6.03
CA MET A 56 -0.05 3.53 5.21
C MET A 56 0.14 4.26 3.88
N GLU A 57 1.22 3.98 3.17
CA GLU A 57 1.50 4.51 1.84
C GLU A 57 1.93 3.37 0.93
N LEU A 58 1.33 3.28 -0.26
CA LEU A 58 1.86 2.46 -1.34
C LEU A 58 2.85 3.32 -2.11
N LEU A 59 4.12 2.99 -2.06
CA LEU A 59 5.20 3.58 -2.84
C LEU A 59 5.22 2.91 -4.22
N LEU A 60 5.09 3.70 -5.28
CA LEU A 60 5.18 3.25 -6.66
C LEU A 60 6.52 3.71 -7.23
N HIS A 61 7.45 2.77 -7.32
CA HIS A 61 8.79 2.96 -7.84
C HIS A 61 8.80 2.71 -9.35
N GLU A 62 9.11 3.72 -10.14
CA GLU A 62 9.23 3.57 -11.59
C GLU A 62 10.31 2.53 -11.96
N ARG A 63 9.96 1.61 -12.84
CA ARG A 63 10.91 0.66 -13.43
C ARG A 63 11.65 1.31 -14.59
N PRO A 64 12.94 0.97 -14.81
CA PRO A 64 13.69 1.50 -15.94
C PRO A 64 12.99 1.16 -17.26
N ASP A 65 12.95 2.13 -18.18
CA ASP A 65 12.33 2.04 -19.51
C ASP A 65 10.78 2.18 -19.55
N CYS A 66 10.11 2.29 -18.41
CA CYS A 66 8.67 2.55 -18.37
C CYS A 66 8.38 3.93 -17.77
N CYS A 67 7.75 4.83 -18.54
CA CYS A 67 7.37 6.15 -18.04
C CYS A 67 6.12 6.05 -17.16
N LEU A 68 6.30 6.20 -15.84
CA LEU A 68 5.21 6.10 -14.87
C LEU A 68 4.10 7.12 -15.14
N ALA A 69 4.50 8.34 -15.50
CA ALA A 69 3.59 9.46 -15.77
C ALA A 69 2.71 9.23 -17.01
N CYS A 70 3.19 8.47 -18.00
CA CYS A 70 2.42 8.14 -19.20
C CYS A 70 1.39 7.02 -18.96
N ASN A 71 1.69 6.08 -18.04
CA ASN A 71 0.77 4.99 -17.69
C ASN A 71 -0.23 5.36 -16.57
N LEU A 72 -0.04 6.51 -15.89
CA LEU A 72 -0.91 7.06 -14.85
C LEU A 72 -2.12 7.81 -15.43
N THR A 73 -2.87 7.19 -16.32
CA THR A 73 -4.13 7.77 -16.82
C THR A 73 -5.25 7.50 -15.81
N GLN A 74 -5.44 8.42 -14.88
CA GLN A 74 -6.64 8.65 -14.05
C GLN A 74 -7.48 7.39 -13.69
N GLY A 75 -7.25 6.78 -12.53
CA GLY A 75 -8.09 5.68 -12.05
C GLY A 75 -7.38 4.59 -11.26
N LEU A 76 -6.05 4.66 -11.14
CA LEU A 76 -5.25 3.66 -10.42
C LEU A 76 -5.74 3.35 -8.99
N PRO A 77 -6.13 4.35 -8.16
CA PRO A 77 -6.71 4.06 -6.86
C PRO A 77 -7.98 3.20 -6.93
N GLN A 78 -8.82 3.40 -7.96
CA GLN A 78 -10.01 2.58 -8.18
C GLN A 78 -9.66 1.17 -8.64
N VAL A 79 -8.62 1.01 -9.47
CA VAL A 79 -8.13 -0.32 -9.88
C VAL A 79 -7.60 -1.07 -8.66
N PHE A 80 -6.72 -0.45 -7.86
CA PHE A 80 -6.13 -1.07 -6.67
C PHE A 80 -7.19 -1.45 -5.63
N SER A 81 -8.22 -0.62 -5.45
CA SER A 81 -9.33 -0.93 -4.55
C SER A 81 -10.12 -2.17 -4.97
N ARG A 82 -10.20 -2.46 -6.27
CA ARG A 82 -10.98 -3.55 -6.84
C ARG A 82 -10.15 -4.79 -7.19
N HIS A 83 -8.82 -4.68 -7.25
CA HIS A 83 -7.96 -5.76 -7.69
C HIS A 83 -7.68 -6.75 -6.55
N PRO A 84 -8.00 -8.05 -6.72
CA PRO A 84 -7.80 -9.05 -5.68
C PRO A 84 -6.31 -9.26 -5.33
N VAL A 85 -5.42 -9.07 -6.32
CA VAL A 85 -3.96 -9.26 -6.15
C VAL A 85 -3.33 -8.18 -5.28
N ILE A 86 -3.63 -6.90 -5.52
CA ILE A 86 -3.17 -5.82 -4.64
C ILE A 86 -3.80 -6.03 -3.26
N GLY A 87 -5.11 -6.35 -3.25
CA GLY A 87 -5.78 -6.88 -2.07
C GLY A 87 -5.63 -5.97 -0.87
N VAL A 88 -5.97 -4.68 -1.00
CA VAL A 88 -5.85 -3.72 0.12
C VAL A 88 -6.64 -4.21 1.35
N ASN A 89 -7.79 -4.84 1.15
CA ASN A 89 -8.53 -5.52 2.22
C ASN A 89 -7.66 -6.56 2.95
N SER A 90 -6.91 -7.37 2.21
CA SER A 90 -6.01 -8.37 2.77
C SER A 90 -4.90 -7.69 3.57
N ILE A 91 -4.28 -6.64 3.02
CA ILE A 91 -3.26 -5.84 3.73
C ILE A 91 -3.81 -5.31 5.06
N VAL A 92 -5.00 -4.70 5.04
CA VAL A 92 -5.64 -4.16 6.25
C VAL A 92 -5.93 -5.26 7.26
N LYS A 93 -6.35 -6.44 6.79
CA LYS A 93 -6.57 -7.60 7.66
C LYS A 93 -5.27 -8.15 8.25
N ASP A 94 -4.22 -8.30 7.46
CA ASP A 94 -2.91 -8.73 7.96
C ASP A 94 -2.35 -7.71 8.98
N ILE A 95 -2.59 -6.41 8.74
CA ILE A 95 -2.27 -5.34 9.69
C ILE A 95 -3.08 -5.52 10.98
N ASP A 96 -4.39 -5.71 10.91
CA ASP A 96 -5.26 -5.97 12.06
C ASP A 96 -4.74 -7.13 12.92
N GLU A 97 -4.38 -8.24 12.28
CA GLU A 97 -3.79 -9.40 12.95
C GLU A 97 -2.44 -9.09 13.61
N LEU A 98 -1.63 -8.19 13.04
CA LEU A 98 -0.38 -7.71 13.66
C LEU A 98 -0.63 -6.77 14.85
N LEU A 99 -1.69 -5.97 14.80
CA LEU A 99 -2.07 -5.09 15.90
C LEU A 99 -2.53 -5.92 17.11
N GLY A 100 -3.32 -6.98 16.85
CA GLY A 100 -3.91 -7.83 17.88
C GLY A 100 -4.73 -7.00 18.88
N ASP A 101 -4.56 -7.23 20.18
CA ASP A 101 -5.25 -6.49 21.25
C ASP A 101 -4.91 -4.97 21.34
N LYS A 102 -4.04 -4.43 20.47
CA LYS A 102 -3.65 -3.01 20.57
C LYS A 102 -4.67 -2.06 19.95
N ALA A 103 -5.27 -2.46 18.82
CA ALA A 103 -6.26 -1.68 18.09
C ALA A 103 -6.88 -2.56 16.99
N THR A 104 -8.13 -2.28 16.65
CA THR A 104 -8.84 -2.96 15.55
C THR A 104 -8.88 -2.06 14.32
N CYS A 105 -8.57 -2.61 13.15
CA CYS A 105 -8.71 -1.92 11.87
C CYS A 105 -10.18 -1.93 11.42
N GLY A 106 -10.76 -0.75 11.29
CA GLY A 106 -12.10 -0.54 10.75
C GLY A 106 -12.09 -0.27 9.24
N GLU A 107 -12.96 0.66 8.82
CA GLU A 107 -13.06 1.06 7.41
C GLU A 107 -11.77 1.68 6.89
N TRP A 108 -11.39 1.33 5.66
CA TRP A 108 -10.23 1.90 4.98
C TRP A 108 -10.62 2.61 3.70
N SER A 109 -9.78 3.54 3.25
CA SER A 109 -9.96 4.29 2.01
C SER A 109 -8.62 4.64 1.39
N LEU A 110 -8.54 4.58 0.06
CA LEU A 110 -7.39 5.07 -0.69
C LEU A 110 -7.56 6.56 -0.97
N GLY A 111 -6.50 7.32 -0.72
CA GLY A 111 -6.41 8.70 -1.15
C GLY A 111 -5.98 8.83 -2.60
N TYR A 112 -5.67 10.06 -2.99
CA TYR A 112 -5.18 10.37 -4.33
C TYR A 112 -3.70 10.02 -4.46
N THR A 113 -3.28 9.69 -5.68
CA THR A 113 -1.86 9.51 -6.00
C THR A 113 -1.13 10.84 -5.84
N GLU A 114 -0.17 10.89 -4.92
CA GLU A 114 0.71 12.03 -4.67
C GLU A 114 2.05 11.78 -5.38
N GLN A 115 2.47 12.69 -6.27
CA GLN A 115 3.79 12.60 -6.86
C GLN A 115 4.84 13.12 -5.86
N ARG A 116 5.71 12.22 -5.36
CA ARG A 116 6.85 12.62 -4.52
C ARG A 116 8.06 13.01 -5.37
N SER A 117 8.25 12.37 -6.51
CA SER A 117 9.31 12.64 -7.48
C SER A 117 8.92 12.12 -8.86
N SER A 118 9.69 12.44 -9.90
CA SER A 118 9.44 11.95 -11.27
C SER A 118 9.29 10.42 -11.33
N SER A 119 10.11 9.71 -10.56
CA SER A 119 10.18 8.25 -10.54
C SER A 119 9.58 7.61 -9.28
N LEU A 120 8.91 8.41 -8.42
CA LEU A 120 8.29 7.92 -7.19
C LEU A 120 6.93 8.60 -6.95
N HIS A 121 5.88 7.80 -6.98
CA HIS A 121 4.52 8.24 -6.63
C HIS A 121 4.04 7.47 -5.41
N VAL A 122 3.13 8.06 -4.64
CA VAL A 122 2.61 7.42 -3.44
C VAL A 122 1.09 7.47 -3.41
N ILE A 123 0.46 6.42 -2.89
CA ILE A 123 -0.98 6.40 -2.66
C ILE A 123 -1.19 6.17 -1.16
N PRO A 124 -1.70 7.18 -0.42
CA PRO A 124 -1.96 7.01 1.00
C PRO A 124 -3.19 6.12 1.19
N ILE A 125 -3.06 5.12 2.07
CA ILE A 125 -4.14 4.29 2.57
C ILE A 125 -4.48 4.77 3.97
N LYS A 126 -5.69 5.28 4.16
CA LYS A 126 -6.20 5.67 5.48
C LYS A 126 -7.04 4.54 6.01
N ILE A 127 -6.71 4.04 7.19
CA ILE A 127 -7.41 2.96 7.88
C ILE A 127 -7.93 3.54 9.18
N ALA A 128 -9.24 3.49 9.41
CA ALA A 128 -9.81 3.89 10.68
C ALA A 128 -9.38 2.88 11.75
N LEU A 129 -8.90 3.35 12.89
CA LEU A 129 -8.65 2.51 14.05
C LEU A 129 -9.83 2.63 15.00
N GLN A 130 -10.27 1.50 15.55
CA GLN A 130 -11.25 1.45 16.62
C GLN A 130 -10.52 0.98 17.88
N ASN A 131 -10.51 1.83 18.89
CA ASN A 131 -10.17 1.44 20.24
C ASN A 131 -11.46 0.99 20.93
N ASP A 132 -11.48 -0.24 21.44
CA ASP A 132 -12.51 -0.72 22.36
C ASP A 132 -12.26 -0.21 23.79
#